data_AF-A0A5N7ZKT3-F1
#
_entry.id   AF-A0A5N7ZKT3-F1
#
_cell.length_a   1.000
_cell.length_b   1.000
_cell.length_c   1.000
_cell.angle_alpha   90.00
_cell.angle_beta   90.00
_cell.angle_gamma   90.00
#
_symmetry.space_group_name_H-M   'P 1'
#
loop_
_entity.id
_entity.type
_entity.pdbx_description
1 polymer ?
#
loop_
_entity_poly.entity_id
_entity_poly.type
_entity_poly.pdbx_seq_one_letter_code
_entity_poly.pdbx_strand_id
1 'polypeptide(L)'
;MTPSVIPADSIDALIANNLPGWVKRARVEHLTLLRAASLRQQRAQEQLHARLQALKPLDEFAEPLLKSALAARSITQVDLRLARVRWVTLRANPPISPALPASSTRVESTQSLLSAALHNFHENETRPGWFATGSQLVNASGKRLPMSVEVFAQLCRSLDIGRHYQRHLQSQLQTESMAGVQVEAIMDEALSARLGLDAVVARVKGEIDELTYQRIRHVVEAASGPAEDTVVRCHTLRLLGKKIIGALAIEVRQNARLVGVIAWLPEDRYATVSWHANWELLYLTLGVRMRDEAYRQFFQRFVAERDRVAFYTALNALLRQGNTVLPLELDGRCFAVEGDVFTALRKALLDKMLDDARVLAVSTEDEDIADRQARLQGYLDLGLSVAGLAALFVPGLGQAMLGLTVAQLAGEVYEGYQDWQLGDRNAALGHLFNVAETVATGALTAAGAVGLGKLAQRVARVDALVPVSLADGQLRLCDPALPGYQLPGIDLPPGQAINENGRSLRRLHDAVYEVTESDDGVWRIHHPSRPGAYLPALEHNGAGGWVHE
;
A
#
# COMPACT_ATOMS: atom_id res chain seq x y z
N MET A 1 -33.07 -0.42 33.77
CA MET A 1 -31.92 -0.10 32.89
C MET A 1 -30.70 -0.03 33.78
N THR A 2 -29.86 -1.06 33.77
CA THR A 2 -28.68 -1.17 34.64
C THR A 2 -27.53 -0.33 34.07
N PRO A 3 -26.84 0.47 34.90
CA PRO A 3 -25.72 1.31 34.44
C PRO A 3 -24.47 0.47 34.15
N SER A 4 -23.71 0.91 33.14
CA SER A 4 -22.45 0.33 32.66
C SER A 4 -21.38 0.24 33.75
N VAL A 5 -20.51 -0.80 33.72
CA VAL A 5 -19.43 -1.04 34.70
C VAL A 5 -18.19 -0.19 34.44
N ILE A 6 -18.10 0.42 33.27
CA ILE A 6 -17.07 1.39 32.97
C ILE A 6 -17.69 2.77 33.19
N PRO A 7 -17.06 3.66 34.01
CA PRO A 7 -17.56 5.02 34.18
C PRO A 7 -17.78 5.65 32.80
N ALA A 8 -18.95 6.20 32.55
CA ALA A 8 -19.33 6.71 31.23
C ALA A 8 -18.31 7.72 30.68
N ASP A 9 -17.62 8.42 31.58
CA ASP A 9 -16.64 9.47 31.27
C ASP A 9 -15.17 8.98 31.34
N SER A 10 -14.92 7.67 31.39
CA SER A 10 -13.55 7.13 31.44
C SER A 10 -13.03 6.69 30.07
N ILE A 11 -11.70 6.73 29.92
CA ILE A 11 -10.98 6.27 28.73
C ILE A 11 -11.38 4.83 28.36
N ASP A 12 -11.49 3.94 29.34
CA ASP A 12 -11.90 2.55 29.12
C ASP A 12 -13.32 2.44 28.54
N ALA A 13 -14.25 3.35 28.89
CA ALA A 13 -15.63 3.33 28.38
C ALA A 13 -15.64 3.73 26.91
N LEU A 14 -14.86 4.74 26.55
CA LEU A 14 -14.70 5.16 25.17
C LEU A 14 -14.07 4.03 24.34
N ILE A 15 -13.01 3.39 24.84
CA ILE A 15 -12.41 2.21 24.18
C ILE A 15 -13.47 1.13 23.99
N ALA A 16 -14.17 0.73 25.04
CA ALA A 16 -15.19 -0.31 24.98
C ALA A 16 -16.33 0.04 24.00
N ASN A 17 -16.76 1.30 23.96
CA ASN A 17 -17.79 1.78 23.03
C ASN A 17 -17.32 1.73 21.58
N ASN A 18 -16.06 2.04 21.32
CA ASN A 18 -15.49 2.07 19.98
C ASN A 18 -15.02 0.71 19.46
N LEU A 19 -14.88 -0.30 20.32
CA LEU A 19 -14.49 -1.65 19.87
C LEU A 19 -15.45 -2.18 18.78
N PRO A 20 -14.94 -2.82 17.72
CA PRO A 20 -15.78 -3.36 16.68
C PRO A 20 -16.67 -4.48 17.21
N GLY A 21 -17.86 -4.62 16.64
CA GLY A 21 -18.87 -5.58 17.12
C GLY A 21 -18.42 -7.04 17.11
N TRP A 22 -17.47 -7.42 16.23
CA TRP A 22 -16.91 -8.77 16.19
C TRP A 22 -15.89 -9.03 17.31
N VAL A 23 -15.20 -7.99 17.81
CA VAL A 23 -14.28 -8.07 18.96
C VAL A 23 -15.08 -8.13 20.26
N LYS A 24 -16.11 -7.27 20.40
CA LYS A 24 -17.00 -7.26 21.58
C LYS A 24 -17.66 -8.61 21.86
N ARG A 25 -17.97 -9.38 20.81
CA ARG A 25 -18.63 -10.69 20.88
C ARG A 25 -17.65 -11.86 20.89
N ALA A 26 -16.34 -11.60 20.82
CA ALA A 26 -15.33 -12.65 20.79
C ALA A 26 -15.22 -13.35 22.14
N ARG A 27 -14.88 -14.64 22.12
CA ARG A 27 -14.50 -15.40 23.33
C ARG A 27 -13.14 -14.93 23.83
N VAL A 28 -12.91 -14.98 25.14
CA VAL A 28 -11.63 -14.57 25.76
C VAL A 28 -10.44 -15.29 25.12
N GLU A 29 -10.55 -16.60 24.88
CA GLU A 29 -9.52 -17.39 24.19
C GLU A 29 -9.16 -16.82 22.80
N HIS A 30 -10.16 -16.35 22.04
CA HIS A 30 -9.94 -15.73 20.73
C HIS A 30 -9.30 -14.35 20.85
N LEU A 31 -9.64 -13.58 21.89
CA LEU A 31 -9.03 -12.27 22.16
C LEU A 31 -7.56 -12.41 22.53
N THR A 32 -7.21 -13.43 23.32
CA THR A 32 -5.81 -13.73 23.66
C THR A 32 -5.00 -14.11 22.41
N LEU A 33 -5.56 -14.95 21.53
CA LEU A 33 -4.95 -15.27 20.23
C LEU A 33 -4.78 -14.03 19.36
N LEU A 34 -5.83 -13.20 19.26
CA LEU A 34 -5.83 -11.99 18.45
C LEU A 34 -4.81 -10.98 18.96
N ARG A 35 -4.68 -10.82 20.28
CA ARG A 35 -3.65 -9.99 20.91
C ARG A 35 -2.25 -10.47 20.54
N ALA A 36 -1.96 -11.75 20.72
CA ALA A 36 -0.65 -12.32 20.42
C ALA A 36 -0.28 -12.15 18.94
N ALA A 37 -1.21 -12.46 18.04
CA ALA A 37 -1.01 -12.33 16.59
C ALA A 37 -0.83 -10.86 16.17
N SER A 38 -1.62 -9.93 16.73
CA SER A 38 -1.53 -8.50 16.44
C SER A 38 -0.17 -7.93 16.85
N LEU A 39 0.31 -8.26 18.06
CA LEU A 39 1.61 -7.81 18.54
C LEU A 39 2.78 -8.42 17.76
N ARG A 40 2.66 -9.67 17.30
CA ARG A 40 3.68 -10.31 16.44
C ARG A 40 3.74 -9.62 15.07
N GLN A 41 2.58 -9.43 14.44
CA GLN A 41 2.49 -8.78 13.13
C GLN A 41 3.00 -7.34 13.19
N GLN A 42 2.65 -6.57 14.23
CA GLN A 42 3.12 -5.19 14.37
C GLN A 42 4.65 -5.13 14.51
N ARG A 43 5.24 -5.98 15.36
CA ARG A 43 6.71 -6.05 15.50
C ARG A 43 7.41 -6.42 14.20
N ALA A 44 6.92 -7.44 13.50
CA ALA A 44 7.50 -7.88 12.22
C ALA A 44 7.42 -6.77 11.17
N GLN A 45 6.27 -6.09 11.08
CA GLN A 45 6.06 -4.98 10.16
C GLN A 45 6.97 -3.79 10.42
N GLU A 46 7.20 -3.45 11.69
CA GLU A 46 8.07 -2.33 12.04
C GLU A 46 9.55 -2.64 11.81
N GLN A 47 9.99 -3.87 12.11
CA GLN A 47 11.33 -4.33 11.74
C GLN A 47 11.53 -4.26 10.22
N LEU A 48 10.54 -4.70 9.45
CA LEU A 48 10.58 -4.62 8.01
C LEU A 48 10.61 -3.16 7.53
N HIS A 49 9.74 -2.30 8.06
CA HIS A 49 9.71 -0.89 7.72
C HIS A 49 11.06 -0.22 7.99
N ALA A 50 11.66 -0.43 9.17
CA ALA A 50 12.97 0.12 9.51
C ALA A 50 14.08 -0.31 8.53
N ARG A 51 14.00 -1.52 7.95
CA ARG A 51 14.94 -1.97 6.92
C ARG A 51 14.66 -1.36 5.55
N LEU A 52 13.41 -1.14 5.22
CA LEU A 52 12.99 -0.65 3.91
C LEU A 52 12.90 0.88 3.83
N GLN A 53 13.06 1.61 4.95
CA GLN A 53 13.08 3.08 4.99
C GLN A 53 14.14 3.71 4.06
N ALA A 54 15.21 2.99 3.74
CA ALA A 54 16.24 3.45 2.80
C ALA A 54 15.81 3.35 1.32
N LEU A 55 14.73 2.62 1.02
CA LEU A 55 14.18 2.51 -0.34
C LEU A 55 13.42 3.80 -0.67
N LYS A 56 13.94 4.54 -1.64
CA LYS A 56 13.27 5.72 -2.16
C LYS A 56 12.16 5.32 -3.14
N PRO A 57 10.98 5.94 -3.06
CA PRO A 57 9.98 5.90 -4.15
C PRO A 57 10.64 6.24 -5.49
N LEU A 58 10.16 5.63 -6.57
CA LEU A 58 10.81 5.76 -7.89
C LEU A 58 10.83 7.20 -8.39
N ASP A 59 9.73 7.91 -8.22
CA ASP A 59 9.59 9.29 -8.61
C ASP A 59 10.48 10.23 -7.77
N GLU A 60 10.54 10.05 -6.45
CA GLU A 60 11.45 10.78 -5.56
C GLU A 60 12.93 10.51 -5.87
N PHE A 61 13.25 9.32 -6.37
CA PHE A 61 14.60 8.98 -6.82
C PHE A 61 14.93 9.64 -8.18
N ALA A 62 13.99 9.60 -9.12
CA ALA A 62 14.19 10.04 -10.50
C ALA A 62 14.14 11.57 -10.67
N GLU A 63 13.26 12.25 -9.93
CA GLU A 63 13.00 13.66 -10.10
C GLU A 63 14.25 14.55 -9.87
N PRO A 64 15.06 14.35 -8.80
CA PRO A 64 16.28 15.13 -8.59
C PRO A 64 17.34 14.91 -9.68
N LEU A 65 17.48 13.66 -10.15
CA LEU A 65 18.43 13.31 -11.21
C LEU A 65 18.09 14.03 -12.51
N LEU A 66 16.82 14.03 -12.91
CA LEU A 66 16.37 14.72 -14.11
C LEU A 66 16.43 16.25 -13.97
N LYS A 67 16.08 16.80 -12.80
CA LYS A 67 16.19 18.25 -12.54
C LYS A 67 17.64 18.71 -12.68
N SER A 68 18.60 17.99 -12.10
CA SER A 68 20.02 18.33 -12.19
C SER A 68 20.52 18.29 -13.65
N ALA A 69 20.14 17.24 -14.39
CA ALA A 69 20.51 17.07 -15.79
C ALA A 69 19.94 18.18 -16.71
N LEU A 70 18.71 18.64 -16.45
CA LEU A 70 18.08 19.75 -17.18
C LEU A 70 18.66 21.11 -16.81
N ALA A 71 18.98 21.32 -15.53
CA ALA A 71 19.61 22.56 -15.06
C ALA A 71 20.99 22.79 -15.71
N ALA A 72 21.75 21.72 -15.94
CA ALA A 72 23.02 21.77 -16.69
C ALA A 72 22.85 22.24 -18.15
N ARG A 73 21.62 22.26 -18.69
CA ARG A 73 21.27 22.80 -20.01
C ARG A 73 20.46 24.09 -19.94
N SER A 74 20.59 24.83 -18.85
CA SER A 74 19.90 26.12 -18.61
C SER A 74 18.37 26.03 -18.56
N ILE A 75 17.83 24.83 -18.31
CA ILE A 75 16.40 24.64 -18.06
C ILE A 75 16.20 24.53 -16.55
N THR A 76 15.86 25.66 -15.93
CA THR A 76 15.62 25.78 -14.49
C THR A 76 14.14 26.04 -14.20
N GLN A 77 13.69 25.73 -12.98
CA GLN A 77 12.30 25.95 -12.53
C GLN A 77 11.23 25.26 -13.39
N VAL A 78 11.42 23.98 -13.70
CA VAL A 78 10.42 23.16 -14.41
C VAL A 78 9.83 22.11 -13.47
N ASP A 79 8.51 22.12 -13.36
CA ASP A 79 7.77 21.00 -12.76
C ASP A 79 7.78 19.82 -13.74
N LEU A 80 8.49 18.75 -13.41
CA LEU A 80 8.69 17.59 -14.29
C LEU A 80 7.46 16.70 -14.42
N ARG A 81 6.48 16.83 -13.52
CA ARG A 81 5.23 16.07 -13.53
C ARG A 81 4.21 16.74 -14.44
N LEU A 82 4.24 18.08 -14.51
CA LEU A 82 3.33 18.88 -15.34
C LEU A 82 3.91 19.25 -16.70
N ALA A 83 5.22 19.48 -16.80
CA ALA A 83 5.89 19.71 -18.07
C ALA A 83 5.80 18.47 -18.95
N ARG A 84 5.62 18.68 -20.25
CA ARG A 84 5.32 17.63 -21.21
C ARG A 84 6.30 17.61 -22.36
N VAL A 85 6.61 16.41 -22.82
CA VAL A 85 7.20 16.20 -24.14
C VAL A 85 6.07 15.76 -25.07
N ARG A 86 5.94 16.48 -26.18
CA ARG A 86 5.04 16.14 -27.29
C ARG A 86 5.91 15.72 -28.45
N TRP A 87 5.69 14.53 -28.96
CA TRP A 87 6.42 14.07 -30.14
C TRP A 87 5.47 13.53 -31.19
N VAL A 88 5.87 13.74 -32.43
CA VAL A 88 5.13 13.37 -33.62
C VAL A 88 6.01 12.40 -34.40
N THR A 89 5.44 11.25 -34.76
CA THR A 89 6.09 10.28 -35.65
C THR A 89 5.20 10.04 -36.87
N LEU A 90 5.81 9.63 -37.97
CA LEU A 90 5.10 9.24 -39.19
C LEU A 90 5.15 7.73 -39.31
N ARG A 91 4.02 7.07 -39.10
CA ARG A 91 3.89 5.63 -39.29
C ARG A 91 3.55 5.37 -40.76
N ALA A 92 4.45 4.72 -41.50
CA ALA A 92 4.17 4.31 -42.87
C ALA A 92 2.98 3.34 -42.89
N ASN A 93 2.01 3.61 -43.75
CA ASN A 93 0.89 2.70 -44.00
C ASN A 93 1.32 1.71 -45.09
N PRO A 94 0.94 0.42 -44.99
CA PRO A 94 1.18 -0.52 -46.06
C PRO A 94 0.49 -0.01 -47.35
N PRO A 95 1.19 -0.02 -48.49
CA PRO A 95 0.63 0.50 -49.73
C PRO A 95 -0.55 -0.38 -50.17
N ILE A 96 -1.67 0.26 -50.51
CA ILE A 96 -2.88 -0.43 -51.03
C ILE A 96 -2.57 -1.09 -52.40
N SER A 97 -1.58 -0.56 -53.12
CA SER A 97 -1.05 -1.12 -54.36
C SER A 97 0.41 -0.68 -54.55
N PRO A 98 1.29 -1.51 -55.16
CA PRO A 98 2.67 -1.15 -55.47
C PRO A 98 2.82 0.11 -56.33
N ALA A 99 1.78 0.49 -57.07
CA ALA A 99 1.77 1.65 -57.97
C ALA A 99 1.38 2.97 -57.29
N LEU A 100 0.91 2.93 -56.04
CA LEU A 100 0.51 4.13 -55.30
C LEU A 100 1.61 4.58 -54.34
N PRO A 101 1.81 5.89 -54.14
CA PRO A 101 2.73 6.39 -53.12
C PRO A 101 2.37 5.84 -51.74
N ALA A 102 3.38 5.47 -50.96
CA ALA A 102 3.18 5.12 -49.56
C ALA A 102 2.60 6.33 -48.81
N SER A 103 1.48 6.14 -48.13
CA SER A 103 0.95 7.15 -47.21
C SER A 103 1.52 6.94 -45.82
N SER A 104 1.54 7.99 -45.01
CA SER A 104 1.94 7.90 -43.60
C SER A 104 0.86 8.46 -42.70
N THR A 105 0.59 7.77 -41.61
CA THR A 105 -0.28 8.26 -40.55
C THR A 105 0.56 9.07 -39.56
N ARG A 106 0.14 10.32 -39.31
CA ARG A 106 0.74 11.18 -38.28
C ARG A 106 0.27 10.67 -36.92
N VAL A 107 1.21 10.22 -36.09
CA VAL A 107 0.93 9.76 -34.73
C VAL A 107 1.52 10.78 -33.76
N GLU A 108 0.65 11.40 -32.97
CA GLU A 108 1.05 12.33 -31.93
C GLU A 108 0.96 11.66 -30.55
N SER A 109 1.98 11.83 -29.74
CA SER A 109 2.05 11.30 -28.38
C SER A 109 2.52 12.39 -27.42
N THR A 110 2.00 12.35 -26.20
CA THR A 110 2.31 13.32 -25.14
C THR A 110 2.51 12.61 -23.82
N GLN A 111 3.58 12.95 -23.12
CA GLN A 111 3.87 12.46 -21.77
C GLN A 111 4.47 13.55 -20.90
N SER A 112 4.44 13.39 -19.58
CA SER A 112 5.23 14.24 -18.70
C SER A 112 6.73 14.00 -18.92
N LEU A 113 7.56 15.00 -18.65
CA LEU A 113 9.02 14.85 -18.79
C LEU A 113 9.56 13.74 -17.88
N LEU A 114 9.05 13.64 -16.65
CA LEU A 114 9.43 12.58 -15.72
C LEU A 114 9.07 11.18 -16.27
N SER A 115 7.84 11.00 -16.76
CA SER A 115 7.39 9.73 -17.33
C SER A 115 8.20 9.33 -18.56
N ALA A 116 8.51 10.29 -19.43
CA ALA A 116 9.28 10.02 -20.64
C ALA A 116 10.72 9.65 -20.32
N ALA A 117 11.33 10.27 -19.30
CA ALA A 117 12.66 9.91 -18.83
C ALA A 117 12.70 8.53 -18.18
N LEU A 118 11.68 8.18 -17.38
CA LEU A 118 11.56 6.87 -16.73
C LEU A 118 11.39 5.71 -17.73
N HIS A 119 10.65 5.92 -18.82
CA HIS A 119 10.56 4.93 -19.90
C HIS A 119 11.72 4.95 -20.87
N ASN A 120 12.65 5.89 -20.70
CA ASN A 120 13.80 6.06 -21.56
C ASN A 120 13.39 6.25 -23.03
N PHE A 121 14.40 6.26 -23.90
CA PHE A 121 14.26 6.37 -25.35
C PHE A 121 15.20 5.39 -26.03
N HIS A 122 14.79 4.87 -27.17
CA HIS A 122 15.65 4.04 -28.01
C HIS A 122 16.71 4.88 -28.74
N GLU A 123 17.81 4.28 -29.16
CA GLU A 123 18.91 4.96 -29.86
C GLU A 123 18.45 5.71 -31.11
N ASN A 124 17.58 5.12 -31.93
CA ASN A 124 17.06 5.78 -33.14
C ASN A 124 16.29 7.08 -32.83
N GLU A 125 15.65 7.17 -31.66
CA GLU A 125 14.93 8.39 -31.23
C GLU A 125 15.89 9.54 -30.89
N THR A 126 17.20 9.29 -30.81
CA THR A 126 18.22 10.34 -30.63
C THR A 126 18.70 10.97 -31.93
N ARG A 127 18.33 10.39 -33.08
CA ARG A 127 18.85 10.78 -34.39
C ARG A 127 18.10 12.01 -34.90
N PRO A 128 18.81 12.98 -35.52
CA PRO A 128 18.15 14.11 -36.19
C PRO A 128 17.13 13.64 -37.21
N GLY A 129 15.93 14.23 -37.20
CA GLY A 129 14.87 13.93 -38.16
C GLY A 129 14.04 12.68 -37.84
N TRP A 130 14.30 11.98 -36.74
CA TRP A 130 13.42 10.90 -36.27
C TRP A 130 12.02 11.41 -35.91
N PHE A 131 11.96 12.55 -35.21
CA PHE A 131 10.72 13.20 -34.86
C PHE A 131 10.28 14.18 -35.95
N ALA A 132 8.99 14.11 -36.31
CA ALA A 132 8.41 14.99 -37.31
C ALA A 132 8.15 16.41 -36.75
N THR A 133 7.93 17.36 -37.65
CA THR A 133 7.63 18.75 -37.32
C THR A 133 6.41 18.87 -36.40
N GLY A 134 6.56 19.62 -35.31
CA GLY A 134 5.58 19.76 -34.24
C GLY A 134 6.01 19.11 -32.92
N SER A 135 7.07 18.31 -32.95
CA SER A 135 7.68 17.73 -31.75
C SER A 135 8.40 18.80 -30.92
N GLN A 136 8.11 18.85 -29.62
CA GLN A 136 8.62 19.87 -28.72
C GLN A 136 8.44 19.49 -27.24
N LEU A 137 9.27 20.07 -26.40
CA LEU A 137 9.06 20.10 -24.96
C LEU A 137 8.32 21.38 -24.59
N VAL A 138 7.34 21.26 -23.69
CA VAL A 138 6.56 22.38 -23.15
C VAL A 138 6.54 22.32 -21.63
N ASN A 139 6.53 23.47 -20.98
CA ASN A 139 6.31 23.56 -19.54
C ASN A 139 4.81 23.36 -19.19
N ALA A 140 4.46 23.48 -17.92
CA ALA A 140 3.08 23.37 -17.44
C ALA A 140 2.11 24.38 -18.09
N SER A 141 2.59 25.58 -18.47
CA SER A 141 1.78 26.60 -19.14
C SER A 141 1.69 26.44 -20.66
N GLY A 142 2.27 25.37 -21.22
CA GLY A 142 2.31 25.12 -22.66
C GLY A 142 3.38 25.91 -23.42
N LYS A 143 4.22 26.70 -22.72
CA LYS A 143 5.35 27.43 -23.31
C LYS A 143 6.46 26.45 -23.68
N ARG A 144 7.00 26.62 -24.89
CA ARG A 144 8.09 25.81 -25.42
C ARG A 144 9.37 25.96 -24.58
N LEU A 145 9.97 24.84 -24.21
CA LEU A 145 11.29 24.78 -23.58
C LEU A 145 12.39 24.85 -24.65
N PRO A 146 13.56 25.45 -24.35
CA PRO A 146 14.66 25.63 -25.31
C PRO A 146 15.47 24.33 -25.52
N MET A 147 14.79 23.23 -25.85
CA MET A 147 15.39 21.90 -26.05
C MET A 147 14.55 21.11 -27.06
N SER A 148 15.25 20.41 -27.97
CA SER A 148 14.60 19.50 -28.92
C SER A 148 14.31 18.14 -28.29
N VAL A 149 13.39 17.37 -28.88
CA VAL A 149 13.03 16.04 -28.37
C VAL A 149 14.20 15.06 -28.51
N GLU A 150 14.98 15.16 -29.59
CA GLU A 150 16.18 14.34 -29.82
C GLU A 150 17.24 14.59 -28.74
N VAL A 151 17.46 15.85 -28.40
CA VAL A 151 18.40 16.26 -27.35
C VAL A 151 17.93 15.75 -25.98
N PHE A 152 16.62 15.82 -25.72
CA PHE A 152 16.04 15.26 -24.50
C PHE A 152 16.15 13.73 -24.45
N ALA A 153 15.93 13.04 -25.57
CA ALA A 153 16.10 11.59 -25.68
C ALA A 153 17.55 11.16 -25.39
N GLN A 154 18.53 11.89 -25.93
CA GLN A 154 19.96 11.69 -25.62
C GLN A 154 20.24 11.89 -24.12
N LEU A 155 19.67 12.93 -23.51
CA LEU A 155 19.81 13.19 -22.09
C LEU A 155 19.29 12.01 -21.25
N CYS A 156 18.08 11.53 -21.54
CA CYS A 156 17.47 10.42 -20.81
C CYS A 156 18.30 9.13 -20.92
N ARG A 157 18.77 8.80 -22.12
CA ARG A 157 19.65 7.63 -22.34
C ARG A 157 20.98 7.73 -21.59
N SER A 158 21.57 8.93 -21.55
CA SER A 158 22.82 9.16 -20.83
C SER A 158 22.66 9.12 -19.31
N LEU A 159 21.50 9.55 -18.81
CA LEU A 159 21.18 9.56 -17.39
C LEU A 159 20.85 8.16 -16.88
N ASP A 160 20.20 7.33 -17.72
CA ASP A 160 19.87 5.93 -17.46
C ASP A 160 19.27 5.69 -16.06
N ILE A 161 18.20 6.44 -15.76
CA ILE A 161 17.53 6.42 -14.46
C ILE A 161 17.15 4.98 -14.08
N GLY A 162 16.68 4.19 -15.05
CA GLY A 162 16.33 2.79 -14.86
C GLY A 162 17.48 1.96 -14.29
N ARG A 163 18.67 2.03 -14.89
CA ARG A 163 19.86 1.32 -14.37
C ARG A 163 20.26 1.80 -12.98
N HIS A 164 20.24 3.10 -12.74
CA HIS A 164 20.58 3.66 -11.43
C HIS A 164 19.59 3.20 -10.35
N TYR A 165 18.32 3.13 -10.68
CA TYR A 165 17.30 2.68 -9.76
C TYR A 165 17.36 1.17 -9.48
N GLN A 166 17.62 0.36 -10.50
CA GLN A 166 17.85 -1.08 -10.32
C GLN A 166 19.02 -1.35 -9.38
N ARG A 167 20.13 -0.63 -9.55
CA ARG A 167 21.27 -0.69 -8.63
C ARG A 167 20.90 -0.24 -7.22
N HIS A 168 20.10 0.82 -7.08
CA HIS A 168 19.59 1.28 -5.79
C HIS A 168 18.80 0.16 -5.09
N LEU A 169 17.81 -0.43 -5.75
CA LEU A 169 17.02 -1.53 -5.18
C LEU A 169 17.90 -2.73 -4.80
N GLN A 170 18.73 -3.21 -5.72
CA GLN A 170 19.62 -4.34 -5.47
C GLN A 170 20.58 -4.07 -4.31
N SER A 171 21.11 -2.84 -4.18
CA SER A 171 22.02 -2.45 -3.10
C SER A 171 21.36 -2.47 -1.71
N GLN A 172 20.07 -2.16 -1.63
CA GLN A 172 19.31 -2.15 -0.38
C GLN A 172 18.74 -3.53 -0.02
N LEU A 173 18.60 -4.41 -1.02
CA LEU A 173 18.02 -5.75 -0.86
C LEU A 173 19.07 -6.88 -0.90
N GLN A 174 20.37 -6.54 -0.95
CA GLN A 174 21.49 -7.42 -1.31
C GLN A 174 21.43 -8.80 -0.65
N THR A 175 21.01 -9.78 -1.44
CA THR A 175 20.64 -11.15 -1.07
C THR A 175 21.82 -12.02 -0.62
N GLU A 176 23.07 -11.59 -0.86
CA GLU A 176 24.29 -12.37 -0.61
C GLU A 176 25.13 -11.86 0.58
N SER A 177 24.71 -10.75 1.20
CA SER A 177 25.37 -10.20 2.39
C SER A 177 24.67 -10.68 3.68
N MET A 178 25.36 -10.60 4.83
CA MET A 178 24.72 -10.83 6.14
C MET A 178 23.51 -9.90 6.37
N ALA A 179 23.53 -8.70 5.80
CA ALA A 179 22.40 -7.78 5.84
C ALA A 179 21.21 -8.28 4.98
N GLY A 180 21.49 -8.91 3.83
CA GLY A 180 20.49 -9.56 2.98
C GLY A 180 19.74 -10.68 3.66
N VAL A 181 20.50 -11.63 4.22
CA VAL A 181 19.93 -12.77 4.97
C VAL A 181 19.01 -12.27 6.09
N GLN A 182 19.37 -11.16 6.74
CA GLN A 182 18.53 -10.55 7.77
C GLN A 182 17.24 -9.93 7.19
N VAL A 183 17.31 -9.24 6.05
CA VAL A 183 16.10 -8.70 5.37
C VAL A 183 15.19 -9.85 4.94
N GLU A 184 15.76 -10.94 4.41
CA GLU A 184 15.00 -12.10 4.01
C GLU A 184 14.23 -12.73 5.17
N ALA A 185 14.91 -13.00 6.29
CA ALA A 185 14.28 -13.55 7.49
C ALA A 185 13.19 -12.63 8.06
N ILE A 186 13.40 -11.31 8.05
CA ILE A 186 12.40 -10.32 8.47
C ILE A 186 11.16 -10.36 7.56
N MET A 187 11.36 -10.51 6.24
CA MET A 187 10.25 -10.64 5.29
C MET A 187 9.49 -11.95 5.46
N ASP A 188 10.19 -13.06 5.67
CA ASP A 188 9.55 -14.36 5.92
C ASP A 188 8.70 -14.32 7.20
N GLU A 189 9.23 -13.73 8.28
CA GLU A 189 8.50 -13.51 9.52
C GLU A 189 7.31 -12.57 9.33
N ALA A 190 7.44 -11.49 8.56
CA ALA A 190 6.34 -10.58 8.28
C ALA A 190 5.20 -11.26 7.51
N LEU A 191 5.50 -12.11 6.52
CA LEU A 191 4.52 -12.90 5.78
C LEU A 191 3.84 -13.94 6.67
N SER A 192 4.62 -14.65 7.49
CA SER A 192 4.13 -15.64 8.45
C SER A 192 3.20 -15.01 9.50
N ALA A 193 3.66 -13.93 10.13
CA ALA A 193 2.88 -13.18 11.10
C ALA A 193 1.59 -12.62 10.49
N ARG A 194 1.63 -12.20 9.21
CA ARG A 194 0.44 -11.69 8.52
C ARG A 194 -0.61 -12.78 8.27
N LEU A 195 -0.21 -13.94 7.71
CA LEU A 195 -1.11 -15.06 7.52
C LEU A 195 -1.71 -15.53 8.85
N GLY A 196 -0.88 -15.61 9.91
CA GLY A 196 -1.33 -15.96 11.25
C GLY A 196 -2.39 -15.01 11.80
N LEU A 197 -2.15 -13.69 11.69
CA LEU A 197 -3.14 -12.69 12.10
C LEU A 197 -4.44 -12.79 11.29
N ASP A 198 -4.35 -12.87 9.95
CA ASP A 198 -5.53 -12.95 9.09
C ASP A 198 -6.38 -14.20 9.41
N ALA A 199 -5.74 -15.32 9.72
CA ALA A 199 -6.41 -16.55 10.15
C ALA A 199 -7.12 -16.37 11.49
N VAL A 200 -6.47 -15.73 12.47
CA VAL A 200 -7.11 -15.43 13.77
C VAL A 200 -8.29 -14.49 13.59
N VAL A 201 -8.14 -13.42 12.80
CA VAL A 201 -9.22 -12.46 12.51
C VAL A 201 -10.42 -13.17 11.88
N ALA A 202 -10.19 -13.97 10.82
CA ALA A 202 -11.24 -14.75 10.18
C ALA A 202 -11.93 -15.70 11.17
N ARG A 203 -11.16 -16.33 12.07
CA ARG A 203 -11.67 -17.22 13.12
C ARG A 203 -12.51 -16.49 14.16
N VAL A 204 -12.10 -15.29 14.58
CA VAL A 204 -12.85 -14.47 15.55
C VAL A 204 -14.15 -13.94 14.93
N LYS A 205 -14.12 -13.54 13.65
CA LYS A 205 -15.30 -13.11 12.90
C LYS A 205 -16.26 -14.25 12.55
N GLY A 206 -15.81 -15.51 12.66
CA GLY A 206 -16.58 -16.69 12.29
C GLY A 206 -16.61 -16.95 10.78
N GLU A 207 -15.70 -16.37 10.03
CA GLU A 207 -15.53 -16.58 8.58
C GLU A 207 -14.92 -17.96 8.28
N ILE A 208 -14.19 -18.54 9.25
CA ILE A 208 -13.64 -19.89 9.20
C ILE A 208 -13.89 -20.64 10.51
N ASP A 209 -13.98 -21.97 10.42
CA ASP A 209 -14.13 -22.85 11.58
C ASP A 209 -12.78 -23.16 12.27
N GLU A 210 -12.85 -23.85 13.42
CA GLU A 210 -11.68 -24.23 14.21
C GLU A 210 -10.72 -25.14 13.42
N LEU A 211 -11.28 -26.11 12.68
CA LEU A 211 -10.48 -27.07 11.92
C LEU A 211 -9.69 -26.38 10.81
N THR A 212 -10.30 -25.43 10.10
CA THR A 212 -9.65 -24.60 9.08
C THR A 212 -8.56 -23.73 9.71
N TYR A 213 -8.83 -23.10 10.85
CA TYR A 213 -7.83 -22.32 11.59
C TYR A 213 -6.61 -23.16 11.98
N GLN A 214 -6.80 -24.35 12.54
CA GLN A 214 -5.70 -25.25 12.93
C GLN A 214 -4.85 -25.68 11.73
N ARG A 215 -5.47 -25.91 10.56
CA ARG A 215 -4.76 -26.23 9.31
C ARG A 215 -3.86 -25.08 8.85
N ILE A 216 -4.32 -23.83 8.98
CA ILE A 216 -3.48 -22.66 8.67
C ILE A 216 -2.37 -22.50 9.72
N ARG A 217 -2.69 -22.71 11.00
CA ARG A 217 -1.72 -22.63 12.09
C ARG A 217 -0.57 -23.60 11.90
N HIS A 218 -0.85 -24.82 11.42
CA HIS A 218 0.18 -25.80 11.08
C HIS A 218 1.18 -25.28 10.03
N VAL A 219 0.70 -24.54 9.02
CA VAL A 219 1.56 -23.91 8.00
C VAL A 219 2.37 -22.75 8.60
N VAL A 220 1.77 -21.94 9.46
CA VAL A 220 2.41 -20.76 10.09
C VAL A 220 3.48 -21.14 11.10
N GLU A 221 3.25 -22.17 11.92
CA GLU A 221 4.13 -22.57 13.02
C GLU A 221 5.16 -23.65 12.61
N ALA A 222 5.04 -24.21 11.41
CA ALA A 222 5.80 -25.41 10.99
C ALA A 222 5.76 -26.54 12.05
N ALA A 223 4.62 -26.64 12.76
CA ALA A 223 4.42 -27.61 13.85
C ALA A 223 4.46 -29.05 13.30
N SER A 224 4.58 -30.05 14.18
CA SER A 224 4.42 -31.46 13.80
C SER A 224 3.16 -31.65 12.94
N GLY A 225 3.28 -32.53 11.92
CA GLY A 225 2.29 -32.78 10.87
C GLY A 225 0.83 -32.77 11.34
N PRO A 226 -0.15 -32.42 10.47
CA PRO A 226 -1.54 -32.76 10.74
C PRO A 226 -1.68 -34.27 11.05
N ALA A 227 -2.84 -34.71 11.52
CA ALA A 227 -3.12 -36.14 11.75
C ALA A 227 -2.62 -37.02 10.58
N GLU A 228 -2.17 -38.25 10.85
CA GLU A 228 -1.44 -39.12 9.89
C GLU A 228 -2.13 -39.27 8.51
N ASP A 229 -3.45 -39.10 8.44
CA ASP A 229 -4.27 -39.22 7.23
C ASP A 229 -4.47 -37.92 6.44
N THR A 230 -4.05 -36.78 6.99
CA THR A 230 -4.30 -35.45 6.45
C THR A 230 -3.01 -34.88 5.86
N VAL A 231 -3.10 -34.31 4.65
CA VAL A 231 -1.98 -33.68 3.96
C VAL A 231 -2.36 -32.26 3.59
N VAL A 232 -1.56 -31.30 4.05
CA VAL A 232 -1.73 -29.88 3.78
C VAL A 232 -0.64 -29.44 2.81
N ARG A 233 -1.01 -28.86 1.65
CA ARG A 233 -0.05 -28.42 0.62
C ARG A 233 -0.33 -27.01 0.16
N CYS A 234 0.71 -26.18 0.24
CA CYS A 234 0.69 -24.81 -0.24
C CYS A 234 0.83 -24.76 -1.77
N HIS A 235 0.11 -23.82 -2.40
CA HIS A 235 0.04 -23.65 -3.84
C HIS A 235 0.00 -22.16 -4.19
N THR A 236 0.68 -21.81 -5.29
CA THR A 236 0.51 -20.51 -5.95
C THR A 236 -0.64 -20.55 -6.94
N LEU A 237 -1.23 -19.37 -7.19
CA LEU A 237 -2.37 -19.19 -8.09
C LEU A 237 -1.94 -18.60 -9.43
N ARG A 238 -2.61 -19.01 -10.50
CA ARG A 238 -2.64 -18.30 -11.79
C ARG A 238 -4.06 -18.03 -12.22
N LEU A 239 -4.28 -16.87 -12.82
CA LEU A 239 -5.53 -16.48 -13.48
C LEU A 239 -5.18 -15.87 -14.83
N LEU A 240 -5.93 -16.21 -15.88
CA LEU A 240 -5.75 -15.69 -17.24
C LEU A 240 -4.30 -15.87 -17.73
N GLY A 241 -3.70 -17.02 -17.38
CA GLY A 241 -2.31 -17.36 -17.69
C GLY A 241 -1.23 -16.65 -16.85
N LYS A 242 -1.59 -15.68 -16.01
CA LYS A 242 -0.65 -14.84 -15.22
C LYS A 242 -0.56 -15.29 -13.77
N LYS A 243 0.63 -15.15 -13.17
CA LYS A 243 0.87 -15.48 -11.76
C LYS A 243 0.24 -14.44 -10.85
N ILE A 244 -0.45 -14.90 -9.81
CA ILE A 244 -0.99 -14.06 -8.74
C ILE A 244 0.02 -14.09 -7.59
N ILE A 245 0.73 -12.98 -7.40
CA ILE A 245 1.88 -12.85 -6.51
C ILE A 245 1.46 -12.15 -5.23
N GLY A 246 1.75 -12.75 -4.07
CA GLY A 246 1.31 -12.25 -2.76
C GLY A 246 -0.01 -12.87 -2.25
N ALA A 247 -0.53 -13.89 -2.95
CA ALA A 247 -1.63 -14.72 -2.51
C ALA A 247 -1.18 -16.18 -2.37
N LEU A 248 -1.87 -16.95 -1.52
CA LEU A 248 -1.59 -18.36 -1.26
C LEU A 248 -2.88 -19.17 -1.28
N ALA A 249 -2.82 -20.39 -1.78
CA ALA A 249 -3.86 -21.39 -1.54
C ALA A 249 -3.28 -22.60 -0.80
N ILE A 250 -4.02 -23.13 0.15
CA ILE A 250 -3.66 -24.28 0.96
C ILE A 250 -4.65 -25.40 0.61
N GLU A 251 -4.18 -26.39 -0.13
CA GLU A 251 -4.93 -27.58 -0.47
C GLU A 251 -4.91 -28.54 0.72
N VAL A 252 -6.09 -29.04 1.08
CA VAL A 252 -6.25 -30.00 2.18
C VAL A 252 -6.76 -31.30 1.62
N ARG A 253 -5.97 -32.36 1.79
CA ARG A 253 -6.35 -33.73 1.46
C ARG A 253 -6.48 -34.57 2.71
N GLN A 254 -7.44 -35.49 2.70
CA GLN A 254 -7.58 -36.53 3.70
C GLN A 254 -7.72 -37.87 2.98
N ASN A 255 -6.92 -38.87 3.36
CA ASN A 255 -6.88 -40.17 2.67
C ASN A 255 -6.71 -40.02 1.14
N ALA A 256 -5.77 -39.16 0.73
CA ALA A 256 -5.49 -38.76 -0.66
C ALA A 256 -6.64 -38.06 -1.42
N ARG A 257 -7.83 -37.89 -0.83
CA ARG A 257 -8.96 -37.17 -1.42
C ARG A 257 -8.90 -35.69 -1.07
N LEU A 258 -9.16 -34.82 -2.05
CA LEU A 258 -9.35 -33.38 -1.80
C LEU A 258 -10.59 -33.15 -0.93
N VAL A 259 -10.39 -32.49 0.21
CA VAL A 259 -11.47 -32.11 1.14
C VAL A 259 -11.79 -30.63 1.02
N GLY A 260 -10.81 -29.80 0.67
CA GLY A 260 -11.03 -28.40 0.35
C GLY A 260 -9.76 -27.62 0.09
N VAL A 261 -9.96 -26.34 -0.21
CA VAL A 261 -8.92 -25.36 -0.52
C VAL A 261 -9.17 -24.13 0.33
N ILE A 262 -8.16 -23.71 1.08
CA ILE A 262 -8.17 -22.47 1.84
C ILE A 262 -7.45 -21.42 1.01
N ALA A 263 -8.09 -20.31 0.69
CA ALA A 263 -7.47 -19.21 -0.04
C ALA A 263 -7.13 -18.07 0.92
N TRP A 264 -5.89 -17.59 0.84
CA TRP A 264 -5.41 -16.39 1.52
C TRP A 264 -5.09 -15.31 0.48
N LEU A 265 -5.90 -14.26 0.50
CA LEU A 265 -5.70 -13.04 -0.29
C LEU A 265 -5.66 -11.89 0.71
N PRO A 266 -4.46 -11.43 1.11
CA PRO A 266 -4.30 -10.32 2.07
C PRO A 266 -5.23 -9.15 1.72
N GLU A 267 -5.86 -8.55 2.73
CA GLU A 267 -6.76 -7.39 2.62
C GLU A 267 -7.92 -7.53 1.62
N ASP A 268 -8.28 -8.75 1.22
CA ASP A 268 -9.49 -8.96 0.43
C ASP A 268 -10.70 -8.50 1.26
N ARG A 269 -11.37 -7.45 0.78
CA ARG A 269 -12.52 -6.81 1.44
C ARG A 269 -13.69 -7.75 1.71
N TYR A 270 -13.80 -8.87 0.98
CA TYR A 270 -14.85 -9.85 1.18
C TYR A 270 -14.46 -10.89 2.23
N ALA A 271 -13.24 -11.44 2.11
CA ALA A 271 -12.68 -12.37 3.08
C ALA A 271 -11.18 -12.55 2.82
N THR A 272 -10.34 -12.15 3.76
CA THR A 272 -8.88 -12.32 3.67
C THR A 272 -8.45 -13.78 3.64
N VAL A 273 -9.18 -14.62 4.38
CA VAL A 273 -9.04 -16.07 4.39
C VAL A 273 -10.41 -16.68 4.12
N SER A 274 -10.50 -17.62 3.19
CA SER A 274 -11.78 -18.27 2.84
C SER A 274 -11.62 -19.76 2.57
N TRP A 275 -12.62 -20.54 2.98
CA TRP A 275 -12.71 -21.98 2.70
C TRP A 275 -13.52 -22.25 1.44
N HIS A 276 -13.05 -23.17 0.60
CA HIS A 276 -13.71 -23.64 -0.63
C HIS A 276 -13.69 -25.17 -0.69
N ALA A 277 -14.77 -25.79 -1.17
CA ALA A 277 -14.81 -27.26 -1.23
C ALA A 277 -13.84 -27.86 -2.27
N ASN A 278 -13.45 -27.09 -3.29
CA ASN A 278 -12.48 -27.48 -4.30
C ASN A 278 -11.90 -26.24 -5.01
N TRP A 279 -10.96 -26.46 -5.93
CA TRP A 279 -10.33 -25.41 -6.74
C TRP A 279 -11.31 -24.66 -7.65
N GLU A 280 -12.28 -25.36 -8.23
CA GLU A 280 -13.27 -24.76 -9.13
C GLU A 280 -14.10 -23.68 -8.43
N LEU A 281 -14.59 -23.97 -7.22
CA LEU A 281 -15.35 -23.00 -6.42
C LEU A 281 -14.53 -21.78 -6.01
N LEU A 282 -13.23 -21.95 -5.75
CA LEU A 282 -12.33 -20.82 -5.51
C LEU A 282 -12.28 -19.91 -6.75
N TYR A 283 -12.06 -20.47 -7.93
CA TYR A 283 -11.97 -19.67 -9.16
C TYR A 283 -13.30 -19.03 -9.55
N LEU A 284 -14.43 -19.72 -9.37
CA LEU A 284 -15.76 -19.15 -9.57
C LEU A 284 -16.00 -17.98 -8.60
N THR A 285 -15.62 -18.11 -7.33
CA THR A 285 -15.74 -17.03 -6.34
C THR A 285 -14.94 -15.80 -6.77
N LEU A 286 -13.69 -15.98 -7.20
CA LEU A 286 -12.88 -14.88 -7.74
C LEU A 286 -13.51 -14.29 -9.01
N GLY A 287 -14.07 -15.14 -9.89
CA GLY A 287 -14.78 -14.72 -11.10
C GLY A 287 -16.00 -13.84 -10.82
N VAL A 288 -16.74 -14.11 -9.75
CA VAL A 288 -17.84 -13.25 -9.28
C VAL A 288 -17.29 -11.92 -8.75
N ARG A 289 -16.28 -11.95 -7.88
CA ARG A 289 -15.71 -10.75 -7.26
C ARG A 289 -15.09 -9.79 -8.30
N MET A 290 -14.46 -10.31 -9.34
CA MET A 290 -13.85 -9.55 -10.44
C MET A 290 -14.83 -8.73 -11.28
N ARG A 291 -16.15 -8.91 -11.11
CA ARG A 291 -17.15 -8.03 -11.72
C ARG A 291 -17.20 -6.66 -11.06
N ASP A 292 -16.86 -6.58 -9.78
CA ASP A 292 -16.80 -5.33 -9.05
C ASP A 292 -15.55 -4.52 -9.43
N GLU A 293 -15.74 -3.25 -9.74
CA GLU A 293 -14.65 -2.37 -10.18
C GLU A 293 -13.62 -2.11 -9.08
N ALA A 294 -14.06 -1.85 -7.84
CA ALA A 294 -13.16 -1.62 -6.73
C ALA A 294 -12.39 -2.89 -6.37
N TYR A 295 -12.99 -4.08 -6.52
CA TYR A 295 -12.26 -5.34 -6.38
C TYR A 295 -11.19 -5.51 -7.46
N ARG A 296 -11.49 -5.17 -8.72
CA ARG A 296 -10.47 -5.18 -9.79
C ARG A 296 -9.32 -4.23 -9.48
N GLN A 297 -9.61 -3.01 -9.02
CA GLN A 297 -8.58 -2.04 -8.61
C GLN A 297 -7.68 -2.60 -7.51
N PHE A 298 -8.28 -3.17 -6.45
CA PHE A 298 -7.54 -3.89 -5.40
C PHE A 298 -6.68 -5.02 -5.96
N PHE A 299 -7.21 -5.83 -6.88
CA PHE A 299 -6.55 -7.02 -7.37
C PHE A 299 -5.30 -6.73 -8.24
N GLN A 300 -5.18 -5.52 -8.81
CA GLN A 300 -4.03 -5.09 -9.61
C GLN A 300 -2.67 -5.32 -8.91
N ARG A 301 -2.65 -5.26 -7.58
CA ARG A 301 -1.44 -5.44 -6.78
C ARG A 301 -0.84 -6.84 -6.86
N PHE A 302 -1.67 -7.86 -7.12
CA PHE A 302 -1.19 -9.24 -7.22
C PHE A 302 -0.63 -9.59 -8.61
N VAL A 303 -0.76 -8.69 -9.60
CA VAL A 303 -0.29 -8.91 -10.96
C VAL A 303 1.01 -8.14 -11.18
N ALA A 304 2.02 -8.80 -11.75
CA ALA A 304 3.28 -8.15 -12.14
C ALA A 304 3.01 -7.03 -13.16
N GLU A 305 3.77 -5.94 -13.10
CA GLU A 305 3.58 -4.78 -13.98
C GLU A 305 3.73 -5.16 -15.46
N ARG A 306 4.69 -6.03 -15.79
CA ARG A 306 4.86 -6.59 -17.14
C ARG A 306 3.64 -7.33 -17.67
N ASP A 307 2.86 -7.93 -16.77
CA ASP A 307 1.71 -8.77 -17.10
C ASP A 307 0.40 -7.99 -17.08
N ARG A 308 0.41 -6.76 -16.53
CA ARG A 308 -0.78 -5.95 -16.25
C ARG A 308 -1.59 -5.68 -17.51
N VAL A 309 -0.95 -5.25 -18.60
CA VAL A 309 -1.64 -4.97 -19.87
C VAL A 309 -2.34 -6.21 -20.42
N ALA A 310 -1.62 -7.33 -20.52
CA ALA A 310 -2.18 -8.58 -21.04
C ALA A 310 -3.31 -9.12 -20.15
N PHE A 311 -3.13 -9.09 -18.82
CA PHE A 311 -4.14 -9.56 -17.86
C PHE A 311 -5.44 -8.77 -17.97
N TYR A 312 -5.37 -7.44 -17.93
CA TYR A 312 -6.56 -6.59 -17.98
C TYR A 312 -7.19 -6.54 -19.36
N THR A 313 -6.41 -6.73 -20.44
CA THR A 313 -6.98 -6.91 -21.78
C THR A 313 -7.86 -8.15 -21.85
N ALA A 314 -7.38 -9.30 -21.34
CA ALA A 314 -8.15 -10.53 -21.27
C ALA A 314 -9.37 -10.39 -20.35
N LEU A 315 -9.20 -9.80 -19.16
CA LEU A 315 -10.29 -9.58 -18.21
C LEU A 315 -11.37 -8.65 -18.80
N ASN A 316 -10.99 -7.56 -19.47
CA ASN A 316 -11.93 -6.63 -20.10
C ASN A 316 -12.63 -7.25 -21.32
N ALA A 317 -12.00 -8.21 -22.00
CA ALA A 317 -12.68 -9.01 -23.03
C ALA A 317 -13.78 -9.88 -22.40
N LEU A 318 -13.48 -10.58 -21.30
CA LEU A 318 -14.46 -11.39 -20.56
C LEU A 318 -15.62 -10.54 -20.02
N LEU A 319 -15.32 -9.36 -19.47
CA LEU A 319 -16.34 -8.42 -18.97
C LEU A 319 -17.28 -7.92 -20.08
N ARG A 320 -16.77 -7.73 -21.30
CA ARG A 320 -17.57 -7.32 -22.46
C ARG A 320 -18.40 -8.46 -23.06
N GLN A 321 -17.89 -9.68 -23.02
CA GLN A 321 -18.53 -10.85 -23.64
C GLN A 321 -19.52 -11.57 -22.70
N GLY A 322 -19.38 -11.39 -21.38
CA GLY A 322 -20.09 -12.20 -20.39
C GLY A 322 -21.56 -11.81 -20.18
N ASN A 323 -22.41 -12.82 -19.96
CA ASN A 323 -23.69 -12.66 -19.27
C ASN A 323 -23.44 -12.02 -17.89
N THR A 324 -24.15 -10.95 -17.52
CA THR A 324 -23.96 -10.24 -16.23
C THR A 324 -24.24 -11.10 -15.00
N VAL A 325 -24.92 -12.24 -15.18
CA VAL A 325 -25.36 -13.14 -14.10
C VAL A 325 -24.34 -14.23 -13.77
N LEU A 326 -23.53 -14.68 -14.75
CA LEU A 326 -22.60 -15.80 -14.54
C LEU A 326 -21.23 -15.33 -14.02
N PRO A 327 -20.52 -16.14 -13.21
CA PRO A 327 -19.12 -15.89 -12.84
C PRO A 327 -18.22 -15.76 -14.08
N LEU A 328 -17.19 -14.92 -14.01
CA LEU A 328 -16.18 -14.86 -15.07
C LEU A 328 -15.31 -16.12 -15.05
N GLU A 329 -15.09 -16.74 -16.20
CA GLU A 329 -14.16 -17.87 -16.33
C GLU A 329 -12.72 -17.36 -16.41
N LEU A 330 -11.99 -17.46 -15.30
CA LEU A 330 -10.67 -16.86 -15.16
C LEU A 330 -9.50 -17.75 -15.62
N ASP A 331 -9.74 -18.90 -16.26
CA ASP A 331 -8.71 -19.93 -16.57
C ASP A 331 -7.77 -20.16 -15.36
N GLY A 332 -8.38 -20.51 -14.23
CA GLY A 332 -7.69 -20.65 -12.95
C GLY A 332 -6.79 -21.90 -12.92
N ARG A 333 -5.53 -21.72 -12.50
CA ARG A 333 -4.57 -22.82 -12.32
C ARG A 333 -3.82 -22.71 -11.01
N CYS A 334 -3.34 -23.84 -10.50
CA CYS A 334 -2.58 -23.93 -9.26
C CYS A 334 -1.26 -24.66 -9.49
N PHE A 335 -0.23 -24.28 -8.73
CA PHE A 335 1.09 -24.90 -8.77
C PHE A 335 1.59 -25.09 -7.35
N ALA A 336 1.95 -26.33 -6.99
CA ALA A 336 2.45 -26.65 -5.66
C ALA A 336 3.70 -25.81 -5.35
N VAL A 337 3.79 -25.36 -4.10
CA VAL A 337 4.99 -24.73 -3.56
C VAL A 337 5.90 -25.83 -3.05
N GLU A 338 7.13 -25.84 -3.56
CA GLU A 338 8.19 -26.74 -3.08
C GLU A 338 9.05 -26.03 -2.03
N GLY A 339 9.39 -26.75 -0.95
CA GLY A 339 10.18 -26.21 0.15
C GLY A 339 9.37 -25.34 1.12
N ASP A 340 10.06 -24.40 1.79
CA ASP A 340 9.44 -23.48 2.74
C ASP A 340 8.53 -22.46 2.03
N VAL A 341 7.29 -22.34 2.50
CA VAL A 341 6.27 -21.52 1.84
C VAL A 341 6.57 -20.03 1.93
N PHE A 342 7.09 -19.56 3.07
CA PHE A 342 7.35 -18.14 3.28
C PHE A 342 8.55 -17.67 2.46
N THR A 343 9.59 -18.51 2.37
CA THR A 343 10.72 -18.33 1.45
C THR A 343 10.26 -18.21 0.00
N ALA A 344 9.35 -19.09 -0.44
CA ALA A 344 8.83 -19.05 -1.81
C ALA A 344 7.97 -17.80 -2.08
N LEU A 345 7.15 -17.38 -1.12
CA LEU A 345 6.33 -16.16 -1.21
C LEU A 345 7.22 -14.90 -1.23
N ARG A 346 8.19 -14.81 -0.33
CA ARG A 346 9.17 -13.73 -0.27
C ARG A 346 9.94 -13.60 -1.59
N LYS A 347 10.47 -14.71 -2.11
CA LYS A 347 11.18 -14.71 -3.39
C LYS A 347 10.30 -14.17 -4.51
N ALA A 348 9.06 -14.64 -4.60
CA ALA A 348 8.11 -14.16 -5.61
C ALA A 348 7.81 -12.66 -5.48
N LEU A 349 7.73 -12.13 -4.25
CA LEU A 349 7.52 -10.70 -3.99
C LEU A 349 8.75 -9.85 -4.35
N LEU A 350 9.96 -10.31 -4.00
CA LEU A 350 11.21 -9.65 -4.37
C LEU A 350 11.41 -9.64 -5.89
N ASP A 351 11.20 -10.78 -6.55
CA ASP A 351 11.27 -10.91 -8.00
C ASP A 351 10.28 -9.95 -8.68
N LYS A 352 9.04 -9.89 -8.18
CA LYS A 352 8.02 -8.95 -8.68
C LYS A 352 8.46 -7.51 -8.50
N MET A 353 8.94 -7.12 -7.32
CA MET A 353 9.33 -5.74 -7.05
C MET A 353 10.49 -5.28 -7.96
N LEU A 354 11.50 -6.13 -8.14
CA LEU A 354 12.61 -5.83 -9.05
C LEU A 354 12.14 -5.74 -10.51
N ASP A 355 11.30 -6.68 -10.94
CA ASP A 355 10.76 -6.72 -12.30
C ASP A 355 9.81 -5.55 -12.60
N ASP A 356 8.89 -5.22 -11.69
CA ASP A 356 8.02 -4.04 -11.78
C ASP A 356 8.86 -2.76 -11.95
N ALA A 357 9.91 -2.61 -11.14
CA ALA A 357 10.82 -1.48 -11.25
C ALA A 357 11.54 -1.42 -12.61
N ARG A 358 11.85 -2.56 -13.25
CA ARG A 358 12.44 -2.58 -14.60
C ARG A 358 11.45 -2.13 -15.68
N VAL A 359 10.16 -2.41 -15.50
CA VAL A 359 9.11 -1.99 -16.43
C VAL A 359 8.78 -0.51 -16.28
N LEU A 360 8.78 -0.01 -15.04
CA LEU A 360 8.45 1.39 -14.72
C LEU A 360 9.65 2.33 -14.92
N ALA A 361 10.88 1.85 -14.71
CA ALA A 361 12.12 2.58 -14.92
C ALA A 361 13.04 1.76 -15.83
N VAL A 362 12.91 1.97 -17.15
CA VAL A 362 13.55 1.15 -18.16
C VAL A 362 15.00 1.59 -18.34
N SER A 363 15.92 0.62 -18.28
CA SER A 363 17.34 0.89 -18.50
C SER A 363 17.62 1.17 -19.97
N THR A 364 18.70 1.89 -20.27
CA THR A 364 19.10 2.18 -21.66
C THR A 364 19.43 0.90 -22.44
N GLU A 365 19.86 -0.16 -21.75
CA GLU A 365 20.21 -1.47 -22.31
C GLU A 365 18.96 -2.33 -22.61
N ASP A 366 17.89 -2.21 -21.82
CA ASP A 366 16.65 -2.99 -21.96
C ASP A 366 15.64 -2.35 -22.96
N GLU A 367 15.92 -1.15 -23.46
CA GLU A 367 14.95 -0.34 -24.20
C GLU A 367 14.87 -0.69 -25.69
N ASP A 368 13.68 -1.09 -26.14
CA ASP A 368 13.31 -1.35 -27.53
C ASP A 368 12.08 -0.53 -27.96
N ILE A 369 12.09 0.01 -29.19
CA ILE A 369 11.03 0.91 -29.69
C ILE A 369 9.67 0.22 -29.73
N ALA A 370 9.62 -1.02 -30.23
CA ALA A 370 8.36 -1.73 -30.39
C ALA A 370 7.78 -2.06 -29.01
N ASP A 371 8.62 -2.52 -28.09
CA ASP A 371 8.23 -2.82 -26.72
C ASP A 371 7.75 -1.58 -25.97
N ARG A 372 8.43 -0.43 -26.13
CA ARG A 372 8.00 0.84 -25.53
C ARG A 372 6.69 1.34 -26.11
N GLN A 373 6.51 1.34 -27.42
CA GLN A 373 5.26 1.77 -28.03
C GLN A 373 4.08 0.88 -27.59
N ALA A 374 4.27 -0.44 -27.59
CA ALA A 374 3.25 -1.40 -27.17
C ALA A 374 2.87 -1.20 -25.69
N ARG A 375 3.86 -1.03 -24.82
CA ARG A 375 3.65 -0.78 -23.38
C ARG A 375 2.90 0.52 -23.12
N LEU A 376 3.35 1.62 -23.72
CA LEU A 376 2.74 2.94 -23.53
C LEU A 376 1.31 2.99 -24.09
N GLN A 377 1.08 2.41 -25.27
CA GLN A 377 -0.27 2.30 -25.84
C GLN A 377 -1.18 1.43 -24.96
N GLY A 378 -0.66 0.31 -24.46
CA GLY A 378 -1.43 -0.56 -23.56
C GLY A 378 -1.85 0.13 -22.26
N TYR A 379 -1.01 0.99 -21.68
CA TYR A 379 -1.42 1.80 -20.53
C TYR A 379 -2.48 2.85 -20.88
N LEU A 380 -2.32 3.54 -22.01
CA LEU A 380 -3.30 4.50 -22.50
C LEU A 380 -4.67 3.84 -22.74
N ASP A 381 -4.69 2.66 -23.37
CA ASP A 381 -5.92 1.89 -23.64
C ASP A 381 -6.62 1.43 -22.35
N LEU A 382 -5.87 1.29 -21.25
CA LEU A 382 -6.39 0.98 -19.92
C LEU A 382 -6.74 2.23 -19.08
N GLY A 383 -6.54 3.44 -19.62
CA GLY A 383 -6.75 4.69 -18.89
C GLY A 383 -5.70 4.94 -17.79
N LEU A 384 -4.58 4.22 -17.82
CA LEU A 384 -3.50 4.32 -16.83
C LEU A 384 -2.45 5.32 -17.32
N SER A 385 -1.97 6.16 -16.41
CA SER A 385 -0.80 7.01 -16.67
C SER A 385 0.44 6.41 -16.01
N VAL A 386 1.54 6.36 -16.76
CA VAL A 386 2.83 5.87 -16.26
C VAL A 386 3.31 6.69 -15.07
N ALA A 387 3.20 8.02 -15.14
CA ALA A 387 3.60 8.89 -14.03
C ALA A 387 2.78 8.57 -12.77
N GLY A 388 1.48 8.27 -12.91
CA GLY A 388 0.65 7.78 -11.82
C GLY A 388 1.14 6.43 -11.29
N LEU A 389 1.48 5.48 -12.18
CA LEU A 389 2.00 4.18 -11.79
C LEU A 389 3.36 4.27 -11.08
N ALA A 390 4.27 5.11 -11.56
CA ALA A 390 5.58 5.34 -10.98
C ALA A 390 5.51 6.11 -9.64
N ALA A 391 4.60 7.07 -9.51
CA ALA A 391 4.35 7.78 -8.25
C ALA A 391 3.70 6.86 -7.20
N LEU A 392 2.95 5.84 -7.64
CA LEU A 392 2.41 4.80 -6.77
C LEU A 392 3.40 3.64 -6.55
N PHE A 393 4.52 3.62 -7.27
CA PHE A 393 5.54 2.60 -7.09
C PHE A 393 6.44 2.95 -5.93
N VAL A 394 6.11 2.36 -4.79
CA VAL A 394 6.90 2.50 -3.59
C VAL A 394 7.50 1.14 -3.22
N PRO A 395 8.77 0.87 -3.56
CA PRO A 395 9.41 -0.38 -3.21
C PRO A 395 9.45 -0.55 -1.69
N GLY A 396 8.96 -1.68 -1.22
CA GLY A 396 9.06 -2.05 0.19
C GLY A 396 8.11 -1.33 1.16
N LEU A 397 7.40 -0.26 0.76
CA LEU A 397 6.39 0.36 1.61
C LEU A 397 5.07 -0.41 1.52
N GLY A 398 4.95 -1.42 2.38
CA GLY A 398 3.87 -1.47 3.37
C GLY A 398 2.41 -1.62 2.94
N GLN A 399 1.99 -1.38 1.70
CA GLN A 399 0.57 -1.50 1.33
C GLN A 399 0.10 -2.94 1.04
N ALA A 400 0.98 -3.93 1.21
CA ALA A 400 0.59 -5.35 1.21
C ALA A 400 0.98 -6.12 2.50
N MET A 401 1.74 -5.51 3.42
CA MET A 401 2.18 -6.16 4.67
C MET A 401 1.72 -5.45 5.95
N LEU A 402 1.27 -4.20 5.86
CA LEU A 402 0.53 -3.59 6.97
C LEU A 402 -0.70 -4.44 7.24
N GLY A 403 -0.74 -5.08 8.41
CA GLY A 403 -1.91 -5.66 9.04
C GLY A 403 -2.97 -4.60 9.17
N LEU A 404 -3.65 -4.28 8.06
CA LEU A 404 -4.69 -3.27 7.97
C LEU A 404 -5.71 -3.49 9.08
N THR A 405 -5.93 -4.75 9.49
CA THR A 405 -6.78 -5.10 10.61
C THR A 405 -6.31 -4.56 11.96
N VAL A 406 -5.01 -4.58 12.28
CA VAL A 406 -4.49 -3.99 13.54
C VAL A 406 -4.61 -2.48 13.50
N ALA A 407 -4.21 -1.87 12.38
CA ALA A 407 -4.29 -0.42 12.21
C ALA A 407 -5.75 0.08 12.17
N GLN A 408 -6.68 -0.69 11.59
CA GLN A 408 -8.12 -0.42 11.61
C GLN A 408 -8.68 -0.56 13.01
N LEU A 409 -8.38 -1.67 13.70
CA LEU A 409 -8.83 -1.91 15.08
C LEU A 409 -8.35 -0.80 16.02
N ALA A 410 -7.08 -0.43 15.90
CA ALA A 410 -6.52 0.68 16.66
C ALA A 410 -7.13 2.02 16.23
N GLY A 411 -7.33 2.25 14.94
CA GLY A 411 -7.89 3.48 14.38
C GLY A 411 -9.36 3.73 14.72
N GLU A 412 -10.13 2.70 15.08
CA GLU A 412 -11.48 2.89 15.65
C GLU A 412 -11.43 3.53 17.05
N VAL A 413 -10.32 3.36 17.78
CA VAL A 413 -10.17 3.79 19.17
C VAL A 413 -9.24 4.99 19.31
N TYR A 414 -8.16 5.03 18.55
CA TYR A 414 -7.03 5.93 18.70
C TYR A 414 -6.83 6.78 17.45
N GLU A 415 -6.76 8.10 17.62
CA GLU A 415 -6.38 9.04 16.58
C GLU A 415 -4.84 9.20 16.55
N GLY A 416 -4.25 9.10 15.36
CA GLY A 416 -2.79 9.23 15.20
C GLY A 416 -1.97 8.03 15.68
N TYR A 417 -2.59 6.86 15.89
CA TYR A 417 -1.90 5.62 16.29
C TYR A 417 -0.68 5.29 15.39
N GLN A 418 -0.78 5.60 14.09
CA GLN A 418 0.27 5.40 13.09
C GLN A 418 1.45 6.37 13.21
N ASP A 419 1.39 7.36 14.10
CA ASP A 419 2.48 8.31 14.34
C ASP A 419 3.21 8.03 15.66
N TRP A 420 2.67 7.13 16.49
CA TRP A 420 3.25 6.75 17.77
C TRP A 420 4.47 5.83 17.59
N GLN A 421 5.34 5.83 18.60
CA GLN A 421 6.48 4.90 18.66
C GLN A 421 6.01 3.46 18.91
N LEU A 422 6.81 2.46 18.52
CA LEU A 422 6.51 1.02 18.68
C LEU A 422 6.03 0.66 20.09
N GLY A 423 6.74 1.14 21.10
CA GLY A 423 6.46 0.87 22.51
C GLY A 423 5.07 1.35 22.90
N ASP A 424 4.73 2.58 22.51
CA ASP A 424 3.43 3.20 22.75
C ASP A 424 2.31 2.43 22.05
N ARG A 425 2.52 2.06 20.77
CA ARG A 425 1.54 1.28 20.00
C ARG A 425 1.28 -0.10 20.59
N ASN A 426 2.33 -0.81 21.03
CA ASN A 426 2.22 -2.10 21.69
C ASN A 426 1.45 -1.99 23.00
N ALA A 427 1.74 -0.94 23.78
CA ALA A 427 1.07 -0.69 25.06
C ALA A 427 -0.41 -0.35 24.85
N ALA A 428 -0.73 0.48 23.86
CA ALA A 428 -2.10 0.83 23.49
C ALA A 428 -2.90 -0.39 23.00
N LEU A 429 -2.35 -1.22 22.11
CA LEU A 429 -3.02 -2.47 21.70
C LEU A 429 -3.21 -3.42 22.89
N GLY A 430 -2.20 -3.55 23.75
CA GLY A 430 -2.30 -4.36 24.96
C GLY A 430 -3.46 -3.91 25.86
N HIS A 431 -3.60 -2.59 26.06
CA HIS A 431 -4.69 -2.01 26.83
C HIS A 431 -6.06 -2.20 26.15
N LEU A 432 -6.15 -1.97 24.84
CA LEU A 432 -7.36 -2.23 24.05
C LEU A 432 -7.85 -3.68 24.21
N PHE A 433 -6.94 -4.66 24.14
CA PHE A 433 -7.30 -6.07 24.33
C PHE A 433 -7.68 -6.39 25.77
N ASN A 434 -7.06 -5.77 26.78
CA ASN A 434 -7.49 -5.93 28.18
C ASN A 434 -8.94 -5.42 28.37
N VAL A 435 -9.29 -4.27 27.76
CA VAL A 435 -10.66 -3.75 27.77
C VAL A 435 -11.60 -4.71 27.04
N ALA A 436 -11.21 -5.23 25.87
CA ALA A 436 -12.01 -6.21 25.13
C ALA A 436 -12.28 -7.50 25.92
N GLU A 437 -11.28 -8.05 26.63
CA GLU A 437 -11.44 -9.23 27.49
C GLU A 437 -12.41 -8.95 28.65
N THR A 438 -12.38 -7.74 29.20
CA THR A 438 -13.32 -7.29 30.23
C THR A 438 -14.76 -7.21 29.70
N VAL A 439 -14.95 -6.69 28.49
CA VAL A 439 -16.25 -6.66 27.81
C VAL A 439 -16.77 -8.09 27.55
N ALA A 440 -15.90 -9.00 27.08
CA ALA A 440 -16.26 -10.36 26.70
C ALA A 440 -16.64 -11.26 27.90
N THR A 441 -16.06 -11.03 29.08
CA THR A 441 -16.37 -11.79 30.31
C THR A 441 -17.70 -11.41 30.95
N GLY A 442 -18.45 -10.45 30.36
CA GLY A 442 -19.73 -10.02 30.89
C GLY A 442 -19.62 -9.19 32.16
N ALA A 443 -18.42 -8.70 32.49
CA ALA A 443 -18.16 -7.80 33.61
C ALA A 443 -18.84 -6.42 33.46
N LEU A 444 -19.71 -6.23 32.46
CA LEU A 444 -20.62 -5.09 32.33
C LEU A 444 -21.93 -5.24 33.13
N THR A 445 -22.07 -6.26 33.99
CA THR A 445 -23.21 -6.38 34.93
C THR A 445 -22.95 -5.66 36.26
N ALA A 446 -23.90 -4.82 36.67
CA ALA A 446 -23.85 -3.82 37.76
C ALA A 446 -23.54 -4.29 39.21
N ALA A 447 -23.12 -5.53 39.46
CA ALA A 447 -22.89 -6.07 40.81
C ALA A 447 -21.41 -6.18 41.24
N GLY A 448 -20.45 -5.77 40.40
CA GLY A 448 -19.01 -6.01 40.61
C GLY A 448 -18.12 -4.78 40.88
N ALA A 449 -18.69 -3.61 41.17
CA ALA A 449 -17.97 -2.33 41.16
C ALA A 449 -16.96 -2.10 42.31
N VAL A 450 -16.72 -3.08 43.19
CA VAL A 450 -15.80 -2.93 44.34
C VAL A 450 -14.45 -3.65 44.13
N GLY A 451 -14.24 -4.34 43.01
CA GLY A 451 -13.10 -5.27 42.88
C GLY A 451 -12.04 -5.00 41.78
N LEU A 452 -12.16 -4.00 40.91
CA LEU A 452 -11.51 -4.08 39.58
C LEU A 452 -10.51 -2.98 39.21
N GLY A 453 -10.16 -2.06 40.11
CA GLY A 453 -9.08 -1.08 39.89
C GLY A 453 -7.66 -1.66 39.78
N LYS A 454 -7.50 -3.00 39.63
CA LYS A 454 -6.22 -3.71 39.72
C LYS A 454 -5.92 -4.72 38.60
N LEU A 455 -6.79 -4.93 37.59
CA LEU A 455 -6.58 -6.01 36.62
C LEU A 455 -6.25 -5.58 35.18
N ALA A 456 -6.59 -4.36 34.75
CA ALA A 456 -5.90 -3.74 33.63
C ALA A 456 -4.64 -3.07 34.20
N GLN A 457 -3.44 -3.50 33.77
CA GLN A 457 -2.23 -2.72 34.04
C GLN A 457 -2.46 -1.34 33.45
N ARG A 458 -2.65 -0.32 34.31
CA ARG A 458 -2.78 1.07 33.87
C ARG A 458 -1.52 1.45 33.11
N VAL A 459 -1.67 1.59 31.80
CA VAL A 459 -0.59 2.08 30.96
C VAL A 459 -0.66 3.60 31.07
N ALA A 460 0.25 4.21 31.84
CA ALA A 460 0.27 5.65 32.10
C ALA A 460 0.17 6.51 30.82
N ARG A 461 0.65 5.98 29.69
CA ARG A 461 0.54 6.59 28.37
C ARG A 461 -0.90 6.61 27.82
N VAL A 462 -1.66 5.52 27.99
CA VAL A 462 -3.07 5.45 27.56
C VAL A 462 -3.94 6.33 28.44
N ASP A 463 -3.64 6.38 29.75
CA ASP A 463 -4.32 7.26 30.71
C ASP A 463 -4.09 8.76 30.42
N ALA A 464 -3.03 9.11 29.69
CA ALA A 464 -2.72 10.47 29.28
C ALA A 464 -3.40 10.90 27.97
N LEU A 465 -4.10 9.98 27.29
CA LEU A 465 -4.81 10.29 26.05
C LEU A 465 -6.10 11.05 26.35
N VAL A 466 -6.46 11.96 25.45
CA VAL A 466 -7.65 12.80 25.57
C VAL A 466 -8.68 12.42 24.51
N PRO A 467 -9.99 12.41 24.84
CA PRO A 467 -11.03 12.21 23.84
C PRO A 467 -11.14 13.41 22.91
N VAL A 468 -11.12 13.17 21.61
CA VAL A 468 -11.27 14.20 20.56
C VAL A 468 -12.39 13.80 19.60
N SER A 469 -13.10 14.78 19.06
CA SER A 469 -14.12 14.57 18.03
C SER A 469 -13.52 14.81 16.65
N LEU A 470 -13.64 13.82 15.77
CA LEU A 470 -13.29 13.99 14.35
C LEU A 470 -14.41 14.69 13.58
N ALA A 471 -14.11 15.09 12.35
CA ALA A 471 -15.05 15.75 11.45
C ALA A 471 -16.28 14.88 11.10
N ASP A 472 -16.16 13.56 11.22
CA ASP A 472 -17.27 12.61 11.05
C ASP A 472 -18.12 12.44 12.32
N GLY A 473 -17.80 13.17 13.39
CA GLY A 473 -18.47 13.11 14.69
C GLY A 473 -18.07 11.91 15.55
N GLN A 474 -17.11 11.08 15.12
CA GLN A 474 -16.59 9.99 15.93
C GLN A 474 -15.66 10.51 17.01
N LEU A 475 -15.85 10.01 18.24
CA LEU A 475 -14.92 10.25 19.33
C LEU A 475 -13.78 9.25 19.28
N ARG A 476 -12.53 9.70 19.38
CA ARG A 476 -11.34 8.84 19.48
C ARG A 476 -10.39 9.39 20.54
N LEU A 477 -9.46 8.57 21.00
CA LEU A 477 -8.42 8.96 21.94
C LEU A 477 -7.20 9.49 21.18
N CYS A 478 -6.77 10.70 21.47
CA CYS A 478 -5.61 11.33 20.86
C CYS A 478 -4.51 11.58 21.89
N ASP A 479 -3.25 11.52 21.44
CA ASP A 479 -2.11 11.96 22.24
C ASP A 479 -2.05 13.50 22.18
N PRO A 480 -2.24 14.22 23.30
CA PRO A 480 -2.24 15.68 23.30
C PRO A 480 -0.90 16.28 22.86
N ALA A 481 0.20 15.53 22.87
CA ALA A 481 1.48 16.00 22.34
C ALA A 481 1.53 16.08 20.79
N LEU A 482 0.53 15.51 20.10
CA LEU A 482 0.37 15.53 18.65
C LEU A 482 1.66 15.17 17.86
N PRO A 483 2.36 14.06 18.19
CA PRO A 483 3.70 13.78 17.64
C PRO A 483 3.77 13.67 16.11
N GLY A 484 2.66 13.32 15.43
CA GLY A 484 2.57 13.27 13.97
C GLY A 484 2.32 14.61 13.28
N TYR A 485 1.90 15.64 14.02
CA TYR A 485 1.57 16.97 13.48
C TYR A 485 2.78 17.89 13.44
N GLN A 486 3.84 17.55 14.17
CA GLN A 486 5.05 18.35 14.27
C GLN A 486 5.85 18.30 12.96
N LEU A 487 6.31 19.46 12.49
CA LEU A 487 7.21 19.59 11.33
C LEU A 487 8.66 19.67 11.81
N PRO A 488 9.45 18.58 11.68
CA PRO A 488 10.84 18.59 12.11
C PRO A 488 11.74 19.41 11.18
N GLY A 489 12.82 19.97 11.73
CA GLY A 489 13.88 20.61 10.94
C GLY A 489 13.59 22.05 10.49
N ILE A 490 12.51 22.66 10.97
CA ILE A 490 12.19 24.07 10.74
C ILE A 490 12.53 24.87 12.01
N ASP A 491 13.46 25.81 11.90
CA ASP A 491 13.83 26.70 12.99
C ASP A 491 13.06 28.03 12.89
N LEU A 492 12.10 28.19 13.79
CA LEU A 492 11.29 29.39 13.93
C LEU A 492 11.29 29.79 15.41
N PRO A 493 11.45 31.08 15.75
CA PRO A 493 11.19 31.60 17.08
C PRO A 493 9.74 31.32 17.52
N PRO A 494 9.50 31.01 18.81
CA PRO A 494 8.16 30.81 19.35
C PRO A 494 7.22 31.97 19.03
N GLY A 495 6.00 31.67 18.58
CA GLY A 495 4.97 32.64 18.22
C GLY A 495 5.10 33.21 16.79
N GLN A 496 6.20 32.95 16.08
CA GLN A 496 6.33 33.38 14.69
C GLN A 496 5.52 32.47 13.76
N ALA A 497 4.97 33.08 12.70
CA ALA A 497 4.36 32.38 11.59
C ALA A 497 5.01 32.79 10.27
N ILE A 498 5.13 31.84 9.34
CA ILE A 498 5.60 32.07 7.98
C ILE A 498 4.64 31.43 6.99
N ASN A 499 4.54 32.01 5.79
CA ASN A 499 3.83 31.40 4.68
C ASN A 499 4.85 30.84 3.69
N GLU A 500 4.88 29.52 3.51
CA GLU A 500 5.82 28.85 2.62
C GLU A 500 5.05 27.94 1.65
N ASN A 501 5.18 28.20 0.34
CA ASN A 501 4.53 27.42 -0.73
C ASN A 501 3.01 27.26 -0.55
N GLY A 502 2.34 28.30 -0.05
CA GLY A 502 0.89 28.30 0.20
C GLY A 502 0.46 27.65 1.52
N ARG A 503 1.42 27.17 2.33
CA ARG A 503 1.17 26.64 3.68
C ARG A 503 1.51 27.69 4.73
N SER A 504 0.65 27.87 5.72
CA SER A 504 0.94 28.73 6.86
C SER A 504 1.52 27.86 7.98
N LEU A 505 2.75 28.16 8.38
CA LEU A 505 3.48 27.43 9.41
C LEU A 505 3.61 28.31 10.64
N ARG A 506 3.43 27.75 11.83
CA ARG A 506 3.51 28.48 13.09
C ARG A 506 4.30 27.70 14.13
N ARG A 507 5.22 28.38 14.82
CA ARG A 507 5.93 27.81 15.98
C ARG A 507 5.09 28.00 17.25
N LEU A 508 4.62 26.89 17.81
CA LEU A 508 4.03 26.85 19.15
C LEU A 508 5.14 26.68 20.20
N HIS A 509 4.82 26.41 21.47
CA HIS A 509 5.86 26.20 22.49
C HIS A 509 6.76 25.00 22.15
N ASP A 510 6.19 23.88 21.69
CA ASP A 510 6.91 22.61 21.60
C ASP A 510 7.52 22.34 20.22
N ALA A 511 6.74 22.57 19.15
CA ALA A 511 7.19 22.38 17.77
C ALA A 511 6.63 23.41 16.77
N VAL A 512 7.02 23.26 15.50
CA VAL A 512 6.42 23.95 14.35
C VAL A 512 5.27 23.09 13.81
N TYR A 513 4.17 23.74 13.48
CA TYR A 513 2.97 23.09 12.97
C TYR A 513 2.48 23.79 11.69
N GLU A 514 1.83 23.03 10.80
CA GLU A 514 1.05 23.59 9.70
C GLU A 514 -0.33 23.99 10.22
N VAL A 515 -0.76 25.22 9.94
CA VAL A 515 -1.98 25.82 10.49
C VAL A 515 -2.78 26.49 9.40
N THR A 516 -4.11 26.44 9.49
CA THR A 516 -5.00 27.15 8.56
C THR A 516 -6.16 27.76 9.34
N GLU A 517 -6.60 28.94 8.93
CA GLU A 517 -7.83 29.55 9.42
C GLU A 517 -9.02 28.94 8.68
N SER A 518 -9.95 28.33 9.42
CA SER A 518 -11.18 27.79 8.85
C SER A 518 -12.25 28.86 8.65
N ASP A 519 -13.32 28.52 7.94
CA ASP A 519 -14.42 29.44 7.59
C ASP A 519 -15.12 30.08 8.81
N ASP A 520 -15.01 29.44 9.98
CA ASP A 520 -15.51 29.92 11.27
C ASP A 520 -14.55 30.91 11.98
N GLY A 521 -13.42 31.26 11.35
CA GLY A 521 -12.40 32.16 11.89
C GLY A 521 -11.49 31.54 12.96
N VAL A 522 -11.58 30.22 13.16
CA VAL A 522 -10.73 29.48 14.11
C VAL A 522 -9.48 29.01 13.40
N TRP A 523 -8.31 29.19 14.02
CA TRP A 523 -7.08 28.60 13.52
C TRP A 523 -7.00 27.14 13.93
N ARG A 524 -6.66 26.24 13.00
CA ARG A 524 -6.56 24.81 13.25
C ARG A 524 -5.22 24.24 12.80
N ILE A 525 -4.70 23.26 13.53
CA ILE A 525 -3.51 22.50 13.16
C ILE A 525 -3.88 21.42 12.13
N HIS A 526 -3.10 21.30 11.06
CA HIS A 526 -3.25 20.27 10.03
C HIS A 526 -2.18 19.19 10.15
N HIS A 527 -2.58 17.94 9.94
CA HIS A 527 -1.62 16.85 9.82
C HIS A 527 -0.89 16.93 8.45
N PRO A 528 0.46 16.85 8.41
CA PRO A 528 1.22 17.06 7.17
C PRO A 528 0.89 16.09 6.03
N SER A 529 0.44 14.87 6.37
CA SER A 529 0.22 13.78 5.40
C SER A 529 -1.18 13.15 5.45
N ARG A 530 -2.06 13.56 6.37
CA ARG A 530 -3.37 12.91 6.60
C ARG A 530 -4.50 13.95 6.54
N PRO A 531 -5.09 14.21 5.36
CA PRO A 531 -6.11 15.24 5.19
C PRO A 531 -7.38 15.05 6.04
N GLY A 532 -7.69 13.80 6.43
CA GLY A 532 -8.86 13.47 7.27
C GLY A 532 -8.52 13.28 8.76
N ALA A 533 -7.33 13.68 9.21
CA ALA A 533 -6.97 13.60 10.61
C ALA A 533 -7.70 14.65 11.46
N TYR A 534 -7.65 14.50 12.77
CA TYR A 534 -8.16 15.49 13.71
C TYR A 534 -7.54 16.89 13.46
N LEU A 535 -8.30 17.94 13.71
CA LEU A 535 -7.90 19.33 13.45
C LEU A 535 -7.93 20.13 14.76
N PRO A 536 -6.90 20.02 15.61
CA PRO A 536 -6.84 20.71 16.89
C PRO A 536 -7.04 22.22 16.72
N ALA A 537 -7.93 22.80 17.52
CA ALA A 537 -8.13 24.24 17.56
C ALA A 537 -6.95 24.95 18.22
N LEU A 538 -6.59 26.11 17.67
CA LEU A 538 -5.58 27.01 18.21
C LEU A 538 -6.24 28.20 18.88
N GLU A 539 -5.82 28.47 20.10
CA GLU A 539 -6.21 29.63 20.86
C GLU A 539 -5.04 30.60 21.04
N HIS A 540 -5.32 31.88 20.82
CA HIS A 540 -4.36 32.94 21.09
C HIS A 540 -4.39 33.31 22.57
N ASN A 541 -3.24 33.26 23.25
CA ASN A 541 -3.16 33.47 24.70
C ASN A 541 -3.21 34.95 25.14
N GLY A 542 -3.47 35.87 24.21
CA GLY A 542 -3.55 37.32 24.49
C GLY A 542 -2.21 38.03 24.70
N ALA A 543 -1.10 37.29 24.82
CA ALA A 543 0.25 37.81 25.02
C ALA A 543 1.19 37.52 23.83
N GLY A 544 0.62 37.24 22.65
CA GLY A 544 1.37 36.93 21.42
C GLY A 544 1.75 35.45 21.25
N GLY A 545 1.38 34.59 22.19
CA GLY A 545 1.57 33.14 22.11
C GLY A 545 0.31 32.41 21.64
N TRP A 546 0.51 31.22 21.10
CA TRP A 546 -0.55 30.33 20.65
C TRP A 546 -0.43 28.99 21.37
N VAL A 547 -1.55 28.46 21.81
CA VAL A 547 -1.69 27.13 22.41
C VAL A 547 -2.74 26.36 21.64
N HIS A 548 -2.61 25.03 21.59
CA HIS A 548 -3.70 24.18 21.12
C HIS A 548 -4.48 23.64 22.32
N GLU A 549 -5.71 23.19 22.04
CA GLU A 549 -6.59 22.52 23.01
C GLU A 549 -6.00 21.24 23.62
#